data_AF-M2MZ77-F1
#
_entry.id   AF-M2MZ77-F1
#
_cell.length_a   1.000
_cell.length_b   1.000
_cell.length_c   1.000
_cell.angle_alpha   90.00
_cell.angle_beta   90.00
_cell.angle_gamma   90.00
#
_symmetry.space_group_name_H-M   'P 1'
#
loop_
_entity.id
_entity.type
_entity.pdbx_description
1 polymer ?
#
loop_
_entity_poly.entity_id
_entity_poly.type
_entity_poly.pdbx_seq_one_letter_code
_entity_poly.pdbx_strand_id
1 'polypeptide(L)'
;MFEHLSIDEPFDSVEYSERSNQPVTSGVRYSADLSTNEGEVRVATAMLFLDAHRLRGVAQHVWRMYLEGELDPMAASLTTNSAIDVMRSIQRDFDKLIPGRVDLNEAPCHACLYLPDQQPSIARCPHSA
;
A
#
# COMPACT_ATOMS: atom_id res chain seq x y z
N MET A 1 -20.31 -12.90 -4.96
CA MET A 1 -21.18 -12.95 -3.79
C MET A 1 -20.86 -14.22 -3.02
N PHE A 2 -19.93 -14.11 -2.08
CA PHE A 2 -19.68 -15.13 -1.05
C PHE A 2 -19.80 -14.38 0.27
N GLU A 3 -21.04 -14.05 0.63
CA GLU A 3 -21.31 -13.11 1.71
C GLU A 3 -21.47 -13.82 3.07
N HIS A 4 -21.44 -15.15 3.13
CA HIS A 4 -21.71 -15.91 4.36
C HIS A 4 -20.87 -17.19 4.50
N LEU A 5 -19.54 -17.07 4.49
CA LEU A 5 -18.68 -18.14 5.03
C LEU A 5 -17.92 -17.61 6.26
N SER A 6 -18.57 -17.72 7.42
CA SER A 6 -17.91 -17.68 8.71
C SER A 6 -17.11 -18.97 8.85
N ILE A 7 -15.80 -18.87 8.61
CA ILE A 7 -14.85 -19.94 8.93
C ILE A 7 -14.59 -19.83 10.43
N ASP A 8 -15.19 -20.72 11.20
CA ASP A 8 -14.83 -20.93 12.60
C ASP A 8 -13.56 -21.79 12.65
N GLU A 9 -12.43 -21.20 13.04
CA GLU A 9 -11.24 -21.99 13.39
C GLU A 9 -11.41 -22.55 14.81
N PRO A 10 -11.25 -23.87 15.01
CA PRO A 10 -11.41 -24.47 16.33
C PRO A 10 -10.22 -24.10 17.21
N PHE A 11 -10.45 -23.23 18.19
CA PHE A 11 -9.51 -23.07 19.30
C PHE A 11 -9.74 -24.18 20.32
N ASP A 12 -8.77 -25.09 20.41
CA ASP A 12 -8.64 -26.06 21.51
C ASP A 12 -8.45 -25.31 22.83
N SER A 13 -9.49 -25.26 23.64
CA SER A 13 -9.34 -25.21 25.09
C SER A 13 -10.55 -25.85 25.75
N VAL A 14 -10.27 -27.00 26.32
CA VAL A 14 -11.16 -27.88 27.07
C VAL A 14 -11.68 -27.16 28.30
N GLU A 15 -12.99 -27.08 28.48
CA GLU A 15 -13.72 -27.49 29.70
C GLU A 15 -15.23 -27.23 29.55
N TYR A 16 -16.02 -28.30 29.67
CA TYR A 16 -17.48 -28.26 29.64
C TYR A 16 -18.03 -27.73 30.97
N SER A 17 -18.80 -26.64 30.93
CA SER A 17 -19.85 -26.40 31.93
C SER A 17 -20.97 -25.51 31.39
N GLU A 18 -22.15 -26.13 31.31
CA GLU A 18 -23.51 -25.62 31.45
C GLU A 18 -23.88 -24.22 30.89
N ARG A 19 -24.80 -24.25 29.91
CA ARG A 19 -25.43 -23.11 29.25
C ARG A 19 -26.01 -22.09 30.25
N SER A 20 -25.30 -20.99 30.44
CA SER A 20 -25.86 -19.75 30.97
C SER A 20 -26.55 -18.98 29.84
N ASN A 21 -27.88 -18.89 29.86
CA ASN A 21 -28.67 -17.99 29.02
C ASN A 21 -28.56 -16.55 29.53
N GLN A 22 -27.34 -16.00 29.57
CA GLN A 22 -27.15 -14.57 29.70
C GLN A 22 -27.00 -13.95 28.31
N PRO A 23 -27.71 -12.84 27.99
CA PRO A 23 -27.44 -12.11 26.77
C PRO A 23 -26.00 -11.63 26.85
N VAL A 24 -25.17 -12.12 25.93
CA VAL A 24 -23.77 -11.71 25.78
C VAL A 24 -23.76 -10.20 25.70
N THR A 25 -23.24 -9.57 26.76
CA THR A 25 -23.02 -8.13 26.82
C THR A 25 -22.22 -7.76 25.59
N SER A 26 -22.82 -6.90 24.77
CA SER A 26 -22.31 -6.42 23.47
C SER A 26 -20.79 -6.43 23.43
N GLY A 27 -20.22 -7.31 22.60
CA GLY A 27 -18.79 -7.32 22.33
C GLY A 27 -18.35 -5.90 22.00
N VAL A 28 -17.34 -5.42 22.72
CA VAL A 28 -16.71 -4.12 22.44
C VAL A 28 -16.36 -4.12 20.95
N ARG A 29 -17.10 -3.32 20.18
CA ARG A 29 -16.88 -3.17 18.76
C ARG A 29 -15.68 -2.25 18.63
N TYR A 30 -14.50 -2.84 18.44
CA TYR A 30 -13.31 -2.08 18.09
C TYR A 30 -13.48 -1.57 16.65
N SER A 31 -14.02 -0.37 16.49
CA SER A 31 -13.81 0.41 15.28
C SER A 31 -12.51 1.18 15.46
N ALA A 32 -11.45 0.74 14.78
CA ALA A 32 -10.30 1.60 14.59
C ALA A 32 -10.74 2.71 13.64
N ASP A 33 -11.11 3.87 14.18
CA ASP A 33 -11.32 5.08 13.39
C ASP A 33 -9.97 5.50 12.81
N LEU A 34 -9.61 4.91 11.68
CA LEU A 34 -8.47 5.28 10.84
C LEU A 34 -8.74 6.67 10.22
N SER A 35 -8.76 7.73 11.02
CA SER A 35 -8.96 9.08 10.44
C SER A 35 -8.65 10.28 11.33
N THR A 36 -8.02 10.18 12.52
CA THR A 36 -7.74 11.40 13.31
C THR A 36 -6.29 11.58 13.74
N ASN A 37 -5.46 10.54 13.73
CA ASN A 37 -4.08 10.64 14.18
C ASN A 37 -3.16 11.15 13.05
N GLU A 38 -2.54 12.32 13.24
CA GLU A 38 -1.54 12.85 12.29
C GLU A 38 -0.37 11.88 12.05
N GLY A 39 0.00 11.09 13.05
CA GLY A 39 1.06 10.09 12.93
C GLY A 39 0.71 9.00 11.92
N GLU A 40 -0.53 8.51 11.95
CA GLU A 40 -1.01 7.51 11.00
C GLU A 40 -1.05 8.05 9.57
N VAL A 41 -1.45 9.31 9.40
CA VAL A 41 -1.42 9.98 8.10
C VAL A 41 0.00 10.06 7.56
N ARG A 42 0.98 10.48 8.37
CA ARG A 42 2.39 10.55 7.95
C ARG A 42 2.95 9.19 7.57
N VAL A 43 2.65 8.15 8.36
CA VAL A 43 3.08 6.78 8.06
C VAL A 43 2.46 6.30 6.75
N ALA A 44 1.16 6.51 6.54
CA ALA A 44 0.48 6.12 5.31
C ALA A 44 1.08 6.85 4.10
N THR A 45 1.35 8.16 4.19
CA THR A 45 2.01 8.93 3.14
C THR A 45 3.41 8.39 2.84
N ALA A 46 4.19 8.04 3.86
CA ALA A 46 5.51 7.45 3.68
C ALA A 46 5.45 6.10 2.97
N MET A 47 4.46 5.25 3.31
CA MET A 47 4.23 3.96 2.63
C MET A 47 3.84 4.15 1.17
N LEU A 48 2.98 5.12 0.86
CA LEU A 48 2.60 5.46 -0.52
C LEU A 48 3.83 5.82 -1.36
N PHE A 49 4.74 6.65 -0.82
CA PHE A 49 5.98 7.01 -1.51
C PHE A 49 6.91 5.81 -1.70
N LEU A 50 6.97 4.89 -0.74
CA LEU A 50 7.76 3.67 -0.86
C LEU A 50 7.23 2.76 -1.99
N ASP A 51 5.91 2.59 -2.08
CA ASP A 51 5.29 1.79 -3.13
C ASP A 51 5.52 2.41 -4.51
N ALA A 52 5.37 3.73 -4.63
CA ALA A 52 5.71 4.46 -5.84
C ALA A 52 7.18 4.23 -6.25
N HIS A 53 8.10 4.26 -5.29
CA HIS A 53 9.52 4.02 -5.56
C HIS A 53 9.80 2.58 -6.02
N ARG A 54 9.13 1.59 -5.43
CA ARG A 54 9.26 0.18 -5.84
C ARG A 54 8.78 -0.02 -7.28
N LEU A 55 7.60 0.49 -7.61
CA LEU A 55 7.02 0.40 -8.96
C LEU A 55 7.90 1.11 -9.99
N ARG A 56 8.46 2.26 -9.62
CA ARG A 56 9.44 2.95 -10.44
C ARG A 56 10.72 2.13 -10.66
N GLY A 57 11.23 1.48 -9.62
CA GLY A 57 12.39 0.59 -9.72
C GLY A 57 12.12 -0.59 -10.66
N VAL A 58 10.92 -1.18 -10.60
CA VAL A 58 10.48 -2.22 -11.54
C VAL A 58 10.48 -1.69 -12.97
N ALA A 59 9.88 -0.52 -13.22
CA ALA A 59 9.86 0.10 -14.55
C ALA A 59 11.28 0.31 -15.08
N GLN A 60 12.17 0.88 -14.27
CA GLN A 60 13.57 1.10 -14.66
C GLN A 60 14.30 -0.22 -14.96
N HIS A 61 14.06 -1.25 -14.15
CA HIS A 61 14.65 -2.57 -14.35
C HIS A 61 14.22 -3.20 -15.67
N VAL A 62 12.92 -3.19 -16.00
CA VAL A 62 12.45 -3.77 -17.27
C VAL A 62 12.95 -3.01 -18.49
N TRP A 63 13.09 -1.68 -18.39
CA TRP A 63 13.69 -0.89 -19.47
C TRP A 63 15.19 -1.16 -19.63
N ARG A 64 15.90 -1.45 -18.54
CA ARG A 64 17.30 -1.90 -18.62
C ARG A 64 17.41 -3.25 -19.32
N MET A 65 16.58 -4.23 -18.94
CA MET A 65 16.55 -5.54 -19.60
C MET A 65 16.25 -5.43 -21.10
N TYR A 66 15.36 -4.52 -21.50
CA TYR A 66 15.13 -4.21 -22.91
C TYR A 66 16.40 -3.70 -23.61
N LEU A 67 17.11 -2.73 -23.00
CA LEU A 67 18.36 -2.19 -23.57
C LEU A 67 19.48 -3.24 -23.66
N GLU A 68 19.49 -4.22 -22.75
CA GLU A 68 20.42 -5.35 -22.75
C GLU A 68 20.02 -6.45 -23.76
N GLY A 69 18.86 -6.31 -24.43
CA GLY A 69 18.34 -7.27 -25.41
C GLY A 69 17.68 -8.50 -24.79
N GLU A 70 17.44 -8.49 -23.48
CA GLU A 70 16.86 -9.61 -22.72
C GLU A 70 15.32 -9.62 -22.74
N LEU A 71 14.69 -8.49 -23.07
CA LEU A 71 13.25 -8.31 -23.02
C LEU A 71 12.74 -7.60 -24.28
N ASP A 72 11.60 -8.05 -24.81
CA ASP A 72 10.94 -7.39 -25.94
C ASP A 72 10.32 -6.04 -25.52
N PRO A 73 10.36 -4.99 -26.37
CA PRO A 73 9.79 -3.69 -26.06
C PRO A 73 8.29 -3.71 -25.72
N MET A 74 7.51 -4.65 -26.29
CA MET A 74 6.09 -4.81 -25.95
C MET A 74 5.93 -5.28 -24.51
N ALA A 75 6.76 -6.21 -24.05
CA ALA A 75 6.74 -6.68 -22.67
C ALA A 75 7.16 -5.57 -21.69
N ALA A 76 8.22 -4.83 -21.99
CA ALA A 76 8.65 -3.68 -21.16
C ALA A 76 7.55 -2.60 -21.06
N SER A 77 6.88 -2.31 -22.18
CA SER A 77 5.79 -1.34 -22.24
C SER A 77 4.55 -1.81 -21.46
N LEU A 78 4.18 -3.09 -21.59
CA LEU A 78 3.06 -3.67 -20.87
C LEU A 78 3.30 -3.62 -19.36
N THR A 79 4.47 -4.06 -18.90
CA THR A 79 4.82 -4.01 -17.47
C THR A 79 4.82 -2.59 -16.93
N THR A 80 5.34 -1.63 -17.69
CA THR A 80 5.33 -0.21 -17.28
C THR A 80 3.90 0.32 -17.14
N ASN A 81 3.02 0.03 -18.09
CA ASN A 81 1.62 0.44 -18.03
C ASN A 81 0.90 -0.21 -16.85
N SER A 82 1.12 -1.51 -16.61
CA SER A 82 0.57 -2.19 -15.44
C SER A 82 1.06 -1.59 -14.12
N ALA A 83 2.34 -1.22 -14.03
CA ALA A 83 2.87 -0.55 -12.84
C ALA A 83 2.21 0.82 -12.60
N ILE A 84 1.95 1.59 -13.66
CA ILE A 84 1.22 2.86 -13.58
C ILE A 84 -0.22 2.63 -13.11
N ASP A 85 -0.91 1.62 -13.63
CA ASP A 85 -2.30 1.34 -13.26
C ASP A 85 -2.43 0.85 -11.81
N VAL A 86 -1.46 0.05 -11.34
CA VAL A 86 -1.35 -0.32 -9.92
C VAL A 86 -1.14 0.93 -9.06
N MET A 87 -0.22 1.83 -9.43
CA MET A 87 0.03 3.07 -8.69
C MET A 87 -1.23 3.94 -8.60
N ARG A 88 -1.97 4.08 -9.70
CA ARG A 88 -3.25 4.81 -9.72
C ARG A 88 -4.29 4.17 -8.80
N SER A 89 -4.30 2.84 -8.70
CA SER A 89 -5.21 2.15 -7.77
C SER A 89 -4.84 2.43 -6.32
N ILE A 90 -3.56 2.30 -5.97
CA ILE A 90 -3.05 2.59 -4.63
C ILE A 90 -3.37 4.04 -4.25
N GLN A 91 -3.14 4.99 -5.15
CA GLN A 91 -3.46 6.40 -4.91
C GLN A 91 -4.95 6.62 -4.66
N ARG A 92 -5.84 6.02 -5.47
CA ARG A 92 -7.29 6.13 -5.23
C ARG A 92 -7.70 5.56 -3.87
N ASP A 93 -7.08 4.47 -3.43
CA ASP A 93 -7.40 3.88 -2.13
C ASP A 93 -6.84 4.73 -0.99
N PHE A 94 -5.66 5.31 -1.16
CA PHE A 94 -5.10 6.31 -0.25
C PHE A 94 -6.01 7.53 -0.12
N ASP A 95 -6.49 8.10 -1.23
CA ASP A 95 -7.36 9.28 -1.24
C ASP A 95 -8.71 9.02 -0.56
N LYS A 96 -9.25 7.79 -0.65
CA LYS A 96 -10.47 7.39 0.07
C LYS A 96 -10.24 7.34 1.59
N LEU A 97 -9.07 6.88 2.02
CA LEU A 97 -8.73 6.72 3.43
C LEU A 97 -8.34 8.05 4.07
N ILE A 98 -7.72 8.96 3.31
CA ILE A 98 -7.16 10.22 3.82
C ILE A 98 -7.56 11.39 2.89
N PRO A 99 -8.85 11.72 2.77
CA PRO A 99 -9.31 12.73 1.83
C PRO A 99 -8.82 14.13 2.23
N GLY A 100 -8.10 14.80 1.32
CA GLY A 100 -7.77 16.23 1.42
C GLY A 100 -6.84 16.63 2.56
N ARG A 101 -6.15 15.69 3.21
CA ARG A 101 -5.24 16.01 4.35
C ARG A 101 -3.78 16.20 3.96
N VAL A 102 -3.38 15.75 2.77
CA VAL A 102 -1.99 15.80 2.33
C VAL A 102 -1.95 16.23 0.87
N ASP A 103 -1.23 17.32 0.57
CA ASP A 103 -0.82 17.60 -0.79
C ASP A 103 0.45 16.80 -1.08
N LEU A 104 0.30 15.73 -1.86
CA LEU A 104 1.41 14.85 -2.23
C LEU A 104 2.46 15.55 -3.11
N ASN A 105 2.13 16.69 -3.72
CA ASN A 105 3.09 17.49 -4.49
C ASN A 105 3.95 18.40 -3.60
N GLU A 106 3.51 18.70 -2.38
CA GLU A 106 4.27 19.49 -1.41
C GLU A 106 4.98 18.61 -0.39
N ALA A 107 4.50 17.37 -0.20
CA ALA A 107 5.09 16.42 0.73
C ALA A 107 6.47 15.91 0.23
N PRO A 108 7.52 15.94 1.07
CA PRO A 108 8.81 15.39 0.68
C PRO A 108 8.69 13.87 0.49
N CYS A 109 9.22 13.37 -0.63
CA CYS A 109 9.25 11.93 -0.88
C CYS A 109 10.28 11.27 0.05
N HIS A 110 9.81 10.74 1.18
CA HIS A 110 10.67 10.08 2.18
C HIS A 110 11.50 8.94 1.58
N ALA A 111 10.94 8.18 0.64
CA ALA A 111 11.68 7.13 -0.06
C ALA A 111 12.91 7.69 -0.79
N CYS A 112 12.82 8.86 -1.43
CA CYS A 112 13.96 9.47 -2.12
C CYS A 112 15.03 10.03 -1.16
N LEU A 113 14.61 10.50 0.03
CA LEU A 113 15.54 10.99 1.05
C LEU A 113 16.37 9.86 1.67
N TYR A 114 15.77 8.67 1.83
CA TYR A 114 16.40 7.54 2.54
C TYR A 114 16.96 6.45 1.61
N LEU A 115 16.59 6.43 0.33
CA LEU A 115 17.04 5.43 -0.66
C LEU A 115 17.71 6.08 -1.90
N PRO A 116 18.81 6.84 -1.72
CA PRO A 116 19.45 7.56 -2.82
C PRO A 116 20.05 6.65 -3.92
N ASP A 117 20.46 5.43 -3.56
CA ASP A 117 21.22 4.53 -4.44
C ASP A 117 20.39 3.82 -5.54
N GLN A 118 19.06 4.02 -5.58
CA GLN A 118 18.19 3.42 -6.59
C GLN A 118 17.77 4.38 -7.72
N GLN A 119 18.30 5.60 -7.78
CA GLN A 119 17.98 6.55 -8.85
C GLN A 119 19.08 6.59 -9.94
N PRO A 120 18.84 6.10 -11.16
CA PRO A 120 19.68 6.46 -12.30
C PRO A 120 19.58 7.99 -12.53
N SER A 121 20.71 8.62 -12.86
CA SER A 121 20.92 10.08 -12.90
C SER A 121 19.93 10.90 -13.74
N ILE A 122 19.15 10.23 -14.60
CA ILE A 122 18.25 10.83 -15.59
C ILE A 122 16.88 11.19 -15.00
N ALA A 123 16.54 10.70 -13.80
CA ALA A 123 15.28 11.02 -13.16
C ALA A 123 15.51 11.27 -11.67
N ARG A 124 15.77 12.52 -11.29
CA ARG A 124 15.59 12.92 -9.88
C ARG A 124 14.10 13.16 -9.65
N CYS A 125 13.59 12.78 -8.49
CA CYS A 125 12.25 13.21 -8.09
C CYS A 125 12.26 14.74 -7.99
N PRO A 126 11.20 15.44 -8.43
CA PRO A 126 11.13 16.90 -8.34
C PRO A 126 11.18 17.41 -6.88
N HIS A 127 11.00 16.53 -5.90
CA HIS A 127 11.04 16.82 -4.46
C HIS A 127 12.38 16.49 -3.78
N SER A 128 13.43 16.16 -4.56
CA SER A 128 14.79 15.95 -4.06
C SER A 128 15.52 17.30 -4.02
N ALA A 129 15.27 18.08 -2.96
CA ALA A 129 16.10 19.23 -2.60
C ALA A 129 17.33 18.77 -1.79
#